data_AF-A0A6N6TB15-F1
#
_entry.id   AF-A0A6N6TB15-F1
#
_cell.length_a   1.000
_cell.length_b   1.000
_cell.length_c   1.000
_cell.angle_alpha   90.00
_cell.angle_beta   90.00
_cell.angle_gamma   90.00
#
_symmetry.space_group_name_H-M   'P 1'
#
loop_
_entity.id
_entity.type
_entity.pdbx_description
1 polymer ?
#
loop_
_entity_poly.entity_id
_entity_poly.type
_entity_poly.pdbx_seq_one_letter_code
_entity_poly.pdbx_strand_id
1 'polypeptide(L)'
;MPNTSQIQNPQGFAQDFLKYYFASGFGGMQKRDLDTLVFGLLLKYGAFGGSADAPDVTEISFQLGISPARVRNLLRDAQLRYLQYDEHEAKVRFIKLFESARFEQKDS
;
A
#
# COMPACT_ATOMS: atom_id res chain seq x y z
N MET A 1 8.47 14.78 3.75
CA MET A 1 7.10 14.81 3.20
C MET A 1 7.00 13.75 2.12
N PRO A 2 5.89 12.98 2.04
CA PRO A 2 5.71 12.01 0.97
C PRO A 2 5.78 12.71 -0.38
N ASN A 3 6.48 12.10 -1.34
CA ASN A 3 6.69 12.72 -2.64
C ASN A 3 5.44 12.51 -3.51
N THR A 4 4.42 13.34 -3.30
CA THR A 4 3.14 13.23 -4.01
C THR A 4 3.29 13.45 -5.52
N SER A 5 4.36 14.10 -5.96
CA SER A 5 4.78 14.21 -7.37
C SER A 5 5.22 12.87 -8.00
N GLN A 6 5.45 11.82 -7.21
CA GLN A 6 5.85 10.48 -7.67
C GLN A 6 4.71 9.47 -7.71
N ILE A 7 3.46 9.89 -7.48
CA ILE A 7 2.29 9.02 -7.61
C ILE A 7 2.19 8.54 -9.06
N GLN A 8 2.40 7.24 -9.29
CA GLN A 8 2.54 6.67 -10.63
C GLN A 8 1.23 6.73 -11.45
N ASN A 9 0.07 6.74 -10.78
CA ASN A 9 -1.24 6.87 -11.41
C ASN A 9 -2.16 7.76 -10.56
N PRO A 10 -2.09 9.10 -10.74
CA PRO A 10 -2.87 10.05 -9.95
C PRO A 10 -4.39 9.89 -10.14
N GLN A 11 -4.83 9.51 -11.35
CA GLN A 11 -6.25 9.29 -11.64
C GLN A 11 -6.78 8.06 -10.89
N GLY A 12 -6.02 6.96 -10.92
CA GLY A 12 -6.34 5.76 -10.16
C GLY A 12 -6.36 6.02 -8.66
N PHE A 13 -5.38 6.77 -8.15
CA PHE A 13 -5.36 7.19 -6.74
C PHE A 13 -6.64 7.93 -6.36
N ALA A 14 -7.05 8.94 -7.13
CA ALA A 14 -8.25 9.71 -6.86
C ALA A 14 -9.51 8.84 -6.95
N GLN A 15 -9.60 7.96 -7.96
CA GLN A 15 -10.73 7.06 -8.13
C GLN A 15 -10.88 6.08 -6.97
N ASP A 16 -9.78 5.44 -6.55
CA ASP A 16 -9.78 4.53 -5.40
C ASP A 16 -10.08 5.27 -4.10
N PHE A 17 -9.51 6.47 -3.90
CA PHE A 17 -9.81 7.29 -2.74
C PHE A 17 -11.31 7.58 -2.65
N LEU A 18 -11.93 8.10 -3.72
CA LEU A 18 -13.35 8.42 -3.74
C LEU A 18 -14.21 7.16 -3.56
N LYS A 19 -13.84 6.05 -4.20
CA LYS A 19 -14.54 4.76 -4.05
C LYS A 19 -14.61 4.32 -2.58
N TYR A 20 -13.48 4.31 -1.89
CA TYR A 20 -13.42 3.86 -0.48
C TYR A 20 -13.98 4.91 0.48
N TYR A 21 -13.74 6.19 0.23
CA TYR A 21 -14.23 7.28 1.08
C TYR A 21 -15.77 7.34 1.05
N PHE A 22 -16.40 7.16 -0.11
CA PHE A 22 -17.86 7.19 -0.23
C PHE A 22 -18.54 5.88 0.17
N ALA A 23 -17.83 4.75 0.20
CA ALA A 23 -18.41 3.46 0.63
C ALA A 23 -18.98 3.50 2.06
N SER A 24 -18.43 4.36 2.93
CA SER A 24 -18.89 4.53 4.32
C SER A 24 -19.96 5.62 4.50
N GLY A 25 -20.44 6.25 3.42
CA GLY A 25 -21.30 7.43 3.46
C GLY A 25 -20.50 8.72 3.68
N PHE A 26 -20.99 9.84 3.13
CA PHE A 26 -20.29 11.13 3.15
C PHE A 26 -19.99 11.57 4.59
N GLY A 27 -18.71 11.75 4.93
CA GLY A 27 -18.26 12.16 6.27
C GLY A 27 -18.37 11.08 7.36
N GLY A 28 -18.77 9.85 7.02
CA GLY A 28 -18.91 8.74 7.98
C GLY A 28 -17.59 8.10 8.40
N MET A 29 -16.50 8.34 7.66
CA MET A 29 -15.20 7.74 7.92
C MET A 29 -14.48 8.44 9.08
N GLN A 30 -14.14 7.69 10.13
CA GLN A 30 -13.37 8.23 11.25
C GLN A 30 -11.96 8.62 10.81
N LYS A 31 -11.35 9.59 11.50
CA LYS A 31 -9.97 10.03 11.21
C LYS A 31 -8.98 8.87 11.12
N ARG A 32 -9.09 7.87 12.00
CA ARG A 32 -8.19 6.70 12.00
C ARG A 32 -8.31 5.91 10.70
N ASP A 33 -9.53 5.69 10.22
CA ASP A 33 -9.78 4.94 8.99
C ASP A 33 -9.35 5.73 7.75
N LEU A 34 -9.56 7.06 7.78
CA LEU A 34 -9.06 7.94 6.74
C LEU A 34 -7.53 7.95 6.68
N ASP A 35 -6.84 8.04 7.84
CA ASP A 35 -5.39 7.95 7.91
C ASP A 35 -4.90 6.61 7.31
N THR A 36 -5.57 5.48 7.63
CA THR A 36 -5.24 4.15 7.07
C THR A 36 -5.48 4.08 5.56
N LEU A 37 -6.61 4.61 5.07
CA LEU A 37 -6.94 4.64 3.65
C LEU A 37 -5.89 5.43 2.87
N VAL A 38 -5.62 6.67 3.28
CA VAL A 38 -4.66 7.54 2.62
C VAL A 38 -3.27 6.90 2.64
N PHE A 39 -2.85 6.34 3.78
CA PHE A 39 -1.58 5.61 3.87
C PHE A 39 -1.49 4.45 2.88
N GLY A 40 -2.53 3.60 2.83
CA GLY A 40 -2.57 2.46 1.91
C GLY A 40 -2.48 2.90 0.44
N LEU A 41 -3.23 3.94 0.05
CA LEU A 41 -3.19 4.44 -1.33
C LEU A 41 -1.84 5.09 -1.67
N LEU A 42 -1.26 5.87 -0.75
CA LEU A 42 0.09 6.42 -0.95
C LEU A 42 1.12 5.30 -1.18
N LEU A 43 1.01 4.20 -0.43
CA LEU A 43 1.88 3.05 -0.61
C LEU A 43 1.63 2.34 -1.95
N LYS A 44 0.36 2.05 -2.27
CA LYS A 44 -0.07 1.38 -3.52
C LYS A 44 0.42 2.12 -4.76
N TYR A 45 0.37 3.45 -4.74
CA TYR A 45 0.73 4.29 -5.88
C TYR A 45 2.18 4.83 -5.83
N GLY A 46 3.01 4.33 -4.92
CA GLY A 46 4.47 4.54 -4.94
C GLY A 46 4.96 5.85 -4.32
N ALA A 47 4.17 6.52 -3.48
CA ALA A 47 4.50 7.85 -2.94
C ALA A 47 5.68 7.87 -1.93
N PHE A 48 6.12 6.71 -1.45
CA PHE A 48 7.22 6.58 -0.48
C PHE A 48 8.55 6.13 -1.10
N GLY A 49 8.57 5.81 -2.40
CA GLY A 49 9.69 5.09 -3.01
C GLY A 49 9.78 3.63 -2.55
N GLY A 50 10.48 2.80 -3.32
CA GLY A 50 10.58 1.35 -3.05
C GLY A 50 9.38 0.54 -3.53
N SER A 51 9.32 -0.74 -3.13
CA SER A 51 8.24 -1.65 -3.50
C SER A 51 7.10 -1.61 -2.49
N ALA A 52 5.85 -1.59 -2.97
CA ALA A 52 4.67 -1.77 -2.12
C ALA A 52 4.67 -3.13 -1.40
N ASP A 53 5.39 -4.13 -1.94
CA ASP A 53 5.53 -5.47 -1.36
C ASP A 53 6.52 -5.53 -0.19
N ALA A 54 7.47 -4.58 -0.12
CA ALA A 54 8.49 -4.52 0.92
C ALA A 54 8.80 -3.06 1.32
N PRO A 55 7.85 -2.37 1.99
CA PRO A 55 8.02 -0.97 2.38
C PRO A 55 9.11 -0.77 3.43
N ASP A 56 9.96 0.24 3.23
CA ASP A 56 10.94 0.68 4.24
C ASP A 56 10.25 1.53 5.31
N VAL A 57 9.98 0.91 6.46
CA VAL A 57 9.33 1.55 7.61
C VAL A 57 10.12 2.75 8.14
N THR A 58 11.45 2.72 8.06
CA THR A 58 12.31 3.78 8.59
C THR A 58 12.21 5.02 7.71
N GLU A 59 12.31 4.82 6.40
CA GLU A 59 12.19 5.89 5.42
C GLU A 59 10.78 6.52 5.46
N ILE A 60 9.74 5.69 5.52
CA ILE A 60 8.35 6.15 5.63
C ILE A 60 8.14 6.94 6.94
N SER A 61 8.71 6.46 8.05
CA SER A 61 8.66 7.15 9.35
C SER A 61 9.28 8.54 9.26
N PHE A 62 10.43 8.66 8.61
CA PHE A 62 11.11 9.94 8.37
C PHE A 62 10.29 10.86 7.45
N GLN A 63 9.77 10.35 6.33
CA GLN A 63 9.00 11.15 5.37
C GLN A 63 7.68 11.70 5.95
N LEU A 64 7.00 10.92 6.79
CA LEU A 64 5.72 11.28 7.40
C LEU A 64 5.85 11.98 8.76
N GLY A 65 7.03 11.94 9.40
CA GLY A 65 7.25 12.52 10.73
C GLY A 65 6.47 11.79 11.83
N ILE A 66 6.23 10.49 11.69
CA ILE A 66 5.53 9.66 12.68
C ILE A 66 6.41 8.51 13.16
N SER A 67 6.11 7.92 14.32
CA SER A 67 6.93 6.84 14.87
C SER A 67 6.90 5.57 14.01
N PRO A 68 7.98 4.76 13.98
CA PRO A 68 7.99 3.47 13.27
C PRO A 68 6.91 2.49 13.74
N ALA A 69 6.50 2.59 15.01
CA ALA A 69 5.38 1.81 15.55
C ALA A 69 4.05 2.22 14.88
N ARG A 70 3.82 3.53 14.67
CA ARG A 70 2.62 4.01 13.99
C ARG A 70 2.61 3.64 12.52
N VAL A 71 3.76 3.70 11.84
CA VAL A 71 3.90 3.22 10.45
C VAL A 71 3.54 1.74 10.35
N ARG A 72 4.07 0.89 11.23
CA ARG A 72 3.75 -0.56 11.24
C ARG A 72 2.27 -0.83 11.46
N ASN A 73 1.62 -0.09 12.36
CA ASN A 73 0.18 -0.21 12.58
C ASN A 73 -0.62 0.20 11.34
N LEU A 74 -0.27 1.34 10.70
CA LEU A 74 -0.92 1.77 9.47
C LEU A 74 -0.71 0.76 8.33
N LEU A 75 0.48 0.20 8.21
CA LEU A 75 0.82 -0.80 7.21
C LEU A 75 -0.02 -2.06 7.38
N ARG A 76 -0.05 -2.63 8.59
CA ARG A 76 -0.86 -3.81 8.89
C ARG A 76 -2.33 -3.56 8.58
N ASP A 77 -2.86 -2.43 9.04
CA ASP A 77 -4.27 -2.10 8.87
C ASP A 77 -4.64 -1.83 7.41
N ALA A 78 -3.72 -1.25 6.62
CA ALA A 78 -3.90 -1.02 5.18
C ALA A 78 -3.81 -2.32 4.37
N GLN A 79 -2.90 -3.24 4.74
CA GLN A 79 -2.80 -4.57 4.14
C GLN A 79 -4.07 -5.38 4.29
N LEU A 80 -4.72 -5.30 5.45
CA LEU A 80 -5.97 -6.00 5.70
C LEU A 80 -7.16 -5.40 4.95
N ARG A 81 -7.17 -4.08 4.75
CA ARG A 81 -8.37 -3.36 4.29
C ARG A 81 -8.33 -2.89 2.84
N TYR A 82 -7.18 -2.51 2.32
CA TYR A 82 -7.07 -1.75 1.06
C TYR A 82 -6.01 -2.26 0.09
N LEU A 83 -5.03 -3.05 0.57
CA LEU A 83 -3.98 -3.65 -0.26
C LEU A 83 -4.18 -5.16 -0.47
N GLN A 84 -5.40 -5.63 -0.26
CA GLN A 84 -5.78 -6.98 -0.64
C GLN A 84 -5.66 -7.11 -2.16
N TYR A 85 -4.93 -8.12 -2.61
CA TYR A 85 -4.93 -8.48 -4.02
C TYR A 85 -6.31 -9.01 -4.41
N ASP A 86 -6.79 -8.64 -5.59
CA ASP A 86 -7.90 -9.36 -6.15
C ASP A 86 -7.48 -10.83 -6.42
N GLU A 87 -8.44 -11.75 -6.49
CA GLU A 87 -8.15 -13.18 -6.63
C GLU A 87 -7.28 -13.49 -7.87
N HIS A 88 -7.46 -12.73 -8.94
CA HIS A 88 -6.71 -12.90 -10.17
C HIS A 88 -5.25 -12.43 -10.00
N GLU A 89 -5.03 -11.26 -9.41
CA GLU A 89 -3.71 -10.73 -9.11
C GLU A 89 -2.96 -11.60 -8.09
N ALA A 90 -3.68 -12.13 -7.09
CA ALA A 90 -3.14 -13.09 -6.13
C ALA A 90 -2.64 -14.36 -6.82
N LYS A 91 -3.44 -14.93 -7.73
CA LYS A 91 -3.04 -16.11 -8.53
C LYS A 91 -1.82 -15.82 -9.39
N VAL A 92 -1.77 -14.68 -10.08
CA VAL A 92 -0.64 -14.29 -10.93
C VAL A 92 0.64 -14.13 -10.10
N ARG A 93 0.57 -13.44 -8.95
CA ARG A 93 1.72 -13.24 -8.06
C ARG A 93 2.19 -14.55 -7.44
N PHE A 94 1.27 -15.42 -7.05
CA PHE A 94 1.58 -16.74 -6.53
C PHE A 94 2.36 -17.59 -7.55
N ILE A 95 1.91 -17.64 -8.81
CA ILE A 95 2.62 -18.36 -9.87
C ILE A 95 4.03 -17.78 -10.09
N LYS A 96 4.15 -16.45 -10.16
CA LYS A 96 5.46 -15.78 -10.31
C LYS A 96 6.43 -16.12 -9.18
N LEU A 97 5.95 -16.18 -7.94
CA LEU A 97 6.77 -16.55 -6.78
C LEU A 97 7.31 -17.98 -6.90
N PHE A 98 6.47 -18.91 -7.36
CA PHE A 98 6.88 -20.30 -7.60
C PHE A 98 7.90 -20.40 -8.73
N GLU A 99 7.73 -19.63 -9.81
CA GLU A 99 8.69 -19.58 -10.90
C GLU A 99 10.04 -19.06 -10.40
N SER A 100 10.08 -17.92 -9.70
CA SER A 100 11.33 -17.35 -9.17
C SER A 100 12.04 -18.27 -8.17
N ALA A 101 11.30 -18.92 -7.28
CA ALA A 101 11.87 -19.87 -6.31
C ALA A 101 12.45 -21.13 -6.97
N ARG A 102 11.89 -21.55 -8.11
CA ARG A 102 12.40 -22.70 -8.89
C ARG A 102 13.72 -22.41 -9.59
N PHE A 103 14.02 -21.15 -9.87
CA PHE A 103 15.28 -20.77 -10.49
C PHE A 103 16.42 -20.67 -9.47
N GLU A 104 16.16 -20.21 -8.24
CA GLU A 104 17.19 -20.16 -7.18
C GLU A 104 17.72 -21.55 -6.77
N GLN A 105 16.88 -22.58 -6.83
CA GLN A 105 17.31 -23.96 -6.54
C GLN A 105 18.20 -24.60 -7.61
N LYS A 106 18.25 -24.05 -8.83
CA LYS A 106 18.99 -24.65 -9.94
C LYS A 106 20.43 -24.15 -10.08
N ASP A 107 20.75 -23.05 -9.39
CA ASP A 107 22.07 -22.42 -9.40
C ASP A 107 22.84 -22.59 -8.07
N SER A 108 22.41 -23.53 -7.20
CA SER A 108 23.10 -23.92 -5.95
C SER A 108 23.74 -25.31 -6.05
#